data_AF-A0A1A9ZEN1-F1
#
_entry.id   AF-A0A1A9ZEN1-F1
#
_cell.length_a   1.000
_cell.length_b   1.000
_cell.length_c   1.000
_cell.angle_alpha   90.00
_cell.angle_beta   90.00
_cell.angle_gamma   90.00
#
_symmetry.space_group_name_H-M   'P 1'
#
loop_
_entity.id
_entity.type
_entity.pdbx_description
1 polymer ?
#
loop_
_entity_poly.entity_id
_entity_poly.type
_entity_poly.pdbx_seq_one_letter_code
_entity_poly.pdbx_strand_id
1 'polypeptide(L)'
;MGHVIVGPCSPRRRPKSDYDFDVFRQELREGSHLDRLKIEWFFKLLNQRLRFGYLKFFAVERVEIILRQQLSILNKTNKCNSNEKEPDEELTHGIFSWSLDKFVERRTLRNFVFIEVLKKFSENCLDNYKFRCDLKELLNLVKLVFDGLYSEMSDQSLDIETHTEKPILDARELLKKQQNIENEYKKNKSIFTQLFNAQLLMSQRQHRQSHVALKTNLETKILYSHLWDPIEKRYQLNWYRSKLHQTQLKMDSMQNYFNSSISTLISQTVDEQRCSSSCMDFFYTMNDKLKRKIQTMQARYDADYEAAENKANIKRMQIEKLKDQQRYQQEQILLFHEEIEAMRIRELKAQEKKEREEAEKLKVSLNAIEDKTL
;
A
#
# COMPACT_ATOMS: atom_id res chain seq x y z
N MET A 1 0.27 -52.49 -91.23
CA MET A 1 0.97 -51.24 -90.86
C MET A 1 0.45 -50.83 -89.49
N GLY A 2 1.32 -50.90 -88.49
CA GLY A 2 0.97 -50.81 -87.07
C GLY A 2 0.68 -49.37 -86.64
N HIS A 3 -0.42 -49.19 -85.92
CA HIS A 3 -0.80 -47.92 -85.31
C HIS A 3 0.02 -47.65 -84.05
N VAL A 4 0.42 -46.39 -83.93
CA VAL A 4 1.27 -45.80 -82.90
C VAL A 4 0.63 -45.89 -81.51
N ILE A 5 1.45 -46.33 -80.56
CA ILE A 5 1.16 -46.47 -79.13
C ILE A 5 1.11 -45.07 -78.49
N VAL A 6 -0.04 -44.70 -77.93
CA VAL A 6 -0.14 -43.62 -76.95
C VAL A 6 -0.27 -44.27 -75.58
N GLY A 7 0.75 -44.10 -74.73
CA GLY A 7 0.81 -44.71 -73.41
C GLY A 7 -0.29 -44.18 -72.47
N PRO A 8 -0.75 -44.99 -71.50
CA PRO A 8 -1.77 -44.57 -70.55
C PRO A 8 -1.19 -43.55 -69.56
N CYS A 9 -1.88 -42.41 -69.43
CA CYS A 9 -1.70 -41.46 -68.35
C CYS A 9 -1.91 -42.17 -67.00
N SER A 10 -0.94 -42.04 -66.11
CA SER A 10 -1.00 -42.52 -64.73
C SER A 10 -2.17 -41.87 -63.97
N PRO A 11 -3.01 -42.63 -63.25
CA PRO A 11 -4.06 -42.03 -62.43
C PRO A 11 -3.42 -41.33 -61.24
N ARG A 12 -3.63 -40.01 -61.13
CA ARG A 12 -3.34 -39.24 -59.91
C ARG A 12 -4.06 -39.92 -58.74
N ARG A 13 -3.29 -40.51 -57.81
CA ARG A 13 -3.80 -40.94 -56.51
C ARG A 13 -4.36 -39.72 -55.79
N ARG A 14 -5.69 -39.64 -55.65
CA ARG A 14 -6.29 -38.80 -54.60
C ARG A 14 -5.92 -39.40 -53.25
N PRO A 15 -5.58 -38.61 -52.23
CA PRO A 15 -5.41 -39.13 -50.88
C PRO A 15 -6.74 -39.76 -50.45
N LYS A 16 -6.71 -41.03 -50.05
CA LYS A 16 -7.87 -41.69 -49.43
C LYS A 16 -8.18 -40.94 -48.13
N SER A 17 -9.42 -40.51 -47.93
CA SER A 17 -9.86 -40.06 -46.62
C SER A 17 -10.00 -41.27 -45.70
N ASP A 18 -9.51 -41.17 -44.46
CA ASP A 18 -9.56 -42.25 -43.44
C ASP A 18 -10.98 -42.65 -42.97
N TYR A 19 -12.02 -42.18 -43.64
CA TYR A 19 -13.41 -42.51 -43.35
C TYR A 19 -14.03 -43.26 -44.52
N ASP A 20 -13.81 -44.58 -44.54
CA ASP A 20 -14.49 -45.47 -45.47
C ASP A 20 -15.79 -45.99 -44.83
N PHE A 21 -16.88 -45.26 -45.05
CA PHE A 21 -18.20 -45.57 -44.50
C PHE A 21 -18.75 -46.93 -44.96
N ASP A 22 -18.21 -47.47 -46.06
CA ASP A 22 -18.67 -48.72 -46.66
C ASP A 22 -18.16 -49.95 -45.90
N VAL A 23 -16.99 -49.86 -45.24
CA VAL A 23 -16.46 -50.91 -44.36
C VAL A 23 -17.38 -51.11 -43.14
N PHE A 24 -17.86 -50.01 -42.56
CA PHE A 24 -18.77 -50.03 -41.41
C PHE A 24 -20.15 -50.60 -41.76
N ARG A 25 -20.60 -50.39 -43.00
CA ARG A 25 -21.90 -50.88 -43.49
C ARG A 25 -21.87 -52.38 -43.79
N GLN A 26 -20.73 -52.92 -44.20
CA GLN A 26 -20.53 -54.36 -44.38
C GLN A 26 -20.54 -55.09 -43.04
N GLU A 27 -19.83 -54.57 -42.03
CA GLU A 27 -19.77 -55.22 -40.71
C GLU A 27 -21.09 -55.15 -39.92
N LEU A 28 -21.88 -54.09 -40.08
CA LEU A 28 -23.22 -53.97 -39.49
C LEU A 28 -24.25 -54.93 -40.11
N ARG A 29 -24.04 -55.41 -41.34
CA ARG A 29 -24.92 -56.39 -41.98
C ARG A 29 -24.59 -57.83 -41.60
N GLU A 30 -23.36 -58.10 -41.17
CA GLU A 30 -22.89 -59.45 -40.83
C GLU A 30 -23.08 -59.80 -39.33
N GLY A 31 -23.39 -58.82 -38.48
CA GLY A 31 -23.64 -59.04 -37.05
C GLY A 31 -25.12 -59.21 -36.72
N SER A 32 -25.63 -60.44 -36.69
CA SER A 32 -26.87 -60.74 -35.97
C SER A 32 -26.65 -60.58 -34.46
N HIS A 33 -27.57 -59.86 -33.81
CA HIS A 33 -27.65 -59.56 -32.37
C HIS A 33 -26.76 -58.44 -31.82
N LEU A 34 -27.43 -57.41 -31.29
CA LEU A 34 -26.91 -56.28 -30.51
C LEU A 34 -26.16 -56.67 -29.22
N ASP A 35 -26.08 -57.95 -28.88
CA ASP A 35 -25.53 -58.46 -27.61
C ASP A 35 -24.01 -58.69 -27.61
N ARG A 36 -23.32 -58.42 -28.73
CA ARG A 36 -21.84 -58.57 -28.82
C ARG A 36 -21.07 -57.28 -29.00
N LEU A 37 -21.69 -56.13 -28.76
CA LEU A 37 -20.92 -54.90 -28.55
C LEU A 37 -20.24 -55.00 -27.17
N LYS A 38 -19.01 -55.54 -27.15
CA LYS A 38 -18.12 -55.43 -25.99
C LYS A 38 -18.13 -53.98 -25.54
N ILE A 39 -18.51 -53.73 -24.28
CA ILE A 39 -18.60 -52.40 -23.66
C ILE A 39 -17.32 -51.57 -23.92
N GLU A 40 -16.16 -52.24 -24.01
CA GLU A 40 -14.87 -51.65 -24.39
C GLU A 40 -14.86 -50.99 -25.78
N TRP A 41 -15.53 -51.57 -26.78
CA TRP A 41 -15.67 -50.99 -28.12
C TRP A 41 -16.61 -49.80 -28.12
N PHE A 42 -17.66 -49.82 -27.29
CA PHE A 42 -18.54 -48.66 -27.09
C PHE A 42 -17.78 -47.48 -26.46
N PHE A 43 -16.93 -47.74 -25.46
CA PHE A 43 -16.05 -46.73 -24.87
C PHE A 43 -14.96 -46.24 -25.85
N LYS A 44 -14.39 -47.12 -26.68
CA LYS A 44 -13.49 -46.70 -27.77
C LYS A 44 -14.18 -45.79 -28.79
N LEU A 45 -15.43 -46.11 -29.16
CA LEU A 45 -16.22 -45.33 -30.11
C LEU A 45 -16.68 -43.98 -29.54
N LEU A 46 -16.95 -43.93 -28.23
CA LEU A 46 -17.24 -42.70 -27.48
C LEU A 46 -15.99 -41.80 -27.32
N ASN A 47 -14.82 -42.40 -27.08
CA ASN A 47 -13.57 -41.64 -26.88
C ASN A 47 -12.94 -41.18 -28.20
N GLN A 48 -13.19 -41.85 -29.33
CA GLN A 48 -12.66 -41.45 -30.65
C GLN A 48 -13.46 -40.32 -31.32
N ARG A 49 -14.68 -40.03 -30.87
CA ARG A 49 -15.48 -38.92 -31.41
C ARG A 49 -15.34 -37.68 -30.52
N LEU A 50 -14.59 -36.68 -31.01
CA LEU A 50 -14.45 -35.31 -30.47
C LEU A 50 -15.78 -34.54 -30.27
N ARG A 51 -16.95 -35.16 -30.47
CA ARG A 51 -18.27 -34.54 -30.41
C ARG A 51 -19.21 -35.25 -29.42
N PHE A 52 -18.72 -35.73 -28.29
CA PHE A 52 -19.59 -36.19 -27.19
C PHE A 52 -19.40 -35.43 -25.87
N GLY A 53 -18.59 -34.36 -25.85
CA GLY A 53 -18.47 -33.48 -24.68
C GLY A 53 -19.83 -32.94 -24.22
N TYR A 54 -20.69 -32.52 -25.14
CA TYR A 54 -22.05 -32.08 -24.82
C TYR A 54 -22.92 -33.21 -24.23
N LEU A 55 -22.75 -34.45 -24.68
CA LEU A 55 -23.54 -35.60 -24.23
C LEU A 55 -23.09 -36.05 -22.83
N LYS A 56 -21.79 -35.96 -22.55
CA LYS A 56 -21.23 -36.10 -21.20
C LYS A 56 -21.73 -34.98 -20.28
N PHE A 57 -21.73 -33.74 -20.75
CA PHE A 57 -22.26 -32.59 -20.02
C PHE A 57 -23.73 -32.79 -19.64
N PHE A 58 -24.60 -33.11 -20.59
CA PHE A 58 -26.02 -33.37 -20.32
C PHE A 58 -26.24 -34.60 -19.42
N ALA A 59 -25.40 -35.63 -19.52
CA ALA A 59 -25.47 -36.79 -18.63
C ALA A 59 -25.10 -36.43 -17.19
N VAL A 60 -24.02 -35.67 -16.98
CA VAL A 60 -23.59 -35.16 -15.68
C VAL A 60 -24.64 -34.21 -15.08
N GLU A 61 -25.16 -33.28 -15.89
CA GLU A 61 -26.24 -32.37 -15.51
C GLU A 61 -27.51 -33.13 -15.11
N ARG A 62 -27.87 -34.17 -15.87
CA ARG A 62 -29.02 -34.99 -15.53
C ARG A 62 -28.83 -35.74 -14.20
N VAL A 63 -27.63 -36.29 -13.96
CA VAL A 63 -27.30 -36.98 -12.70
C VAL A 63 -27.34 -36.01 -11.52
N GLU A 64 -26.78 -34.81 -11.67
CA GLU A 64 -26.84 -33.76 -10.66
C GLU A 64 -28.28 -33.39 -10.32
N ILE A 65 -29.11 -33.14 -11.33
CA ILE A 65 -30.53 -32.78 -11.13
C ILE A 65 -31.25 -33.89 -10.37
N ILE A 66 -31.08 -35.15 -10.76
CA ILE A 66 -31.73 -36.29 -10.09
C ILE A 66 -31.27 -36.41 -8.64
N LEU A 67 -29.95 -36.34 -8.38
CA LEU A 67 -29.41 -36.43 -7.02
C LEU A 67 -29.90 -35.28 -6.14
N ARG A 68 -29.87 -34.04 -6.64
CA ARG A 68 -30.38 -32.86 -5.91
C ARG A 68 -31.88 -33.00 -5.62
N GLN A 69 -32.66 -33.49 -6.57
CA GLN A 69 -34.09 -33.71 -6.38
C GLN A 69 -34.36 -34.78 -5.32
N GLN A 70 -33.68 -35.92 -5.37
CA GLN A 70 -33.86 -37.00 -4.39
C GLN A 70 -33.46 -36.55 -2.98
N LEU A 71 -32.30 -35.90 -2.82
CA LEU A 71 -31.84 -35.37 -1.53
C LEU A 71 -32.78 -34.27 -1.00
N SER A 72 -33.31 -33.41 -1.88
CA SER A 72 -34.28 -32.37 -1.53
C SER A 72 -35.62 -32.96 -1.05
N ILE A 73 -36.10 -34.03 -1.70
CA ILE A 73 -37.31 -34.74 -1.28
C ILE A 73 -37.10 -35.39 0.09
N LEU A 74 -35.97 -36.07 0.30
CA LEU A 74 -35.62 -36.67 1.60
C LEU A 74 -35.54 -35.63 2.72
N ASN A 75 -34.96 -34.46 2.44
CA ASN A 75 -34.86 -33.38 3.43
C ASN A 75 -36.23 -32.73 3.74
N LYS A 76 -37.17 -32.70 2.78
CA LYS A 76 -38.52 -32.13 2.99
C LYS A 76 -39.50 -33.09 3.67
N THR A 77 -39.31 -34.39 3.47
CA THR A 77 -40.20 -35.44 4.00
C THR A 77 -39.88 -35.80 5.44
N ASN A 78 -38.62 -35.66 5.87
CA ASN A 78 -38.22 -35.93 7.22
C ASN A 78 -38.39 -34.68 8.10
N LYS A 79 -39.51 -34.57 8.83
CA LYS A 79 -39.77 -33.49 9.81
C LYS A 79 -40.06 -34.08 11.18
N CYS A 80 -39.78 -33.33 12.24
CA CYS A 80 -40.25 -33.70 13.56
C CYS A 80 -41.79 -33.73 13.58
N ASN A 81 -42.39 -34.56 14.42
CA ASN A 81 -43.85 -34.67 14.56
C ASN A 81 -44.49 -33.29 14.75
N SER A 82 -45.72 -33.11 14.24
CA SER A 82 -46.46 -31.84 14.12
C SER A 82 -46.60 -30.98 15.38
N ASN A 83 -46.27 -31.52 16.56
CA ASN A 83 -46.47 -30.86 17.86
C ASN A 83 -45.16 -30.33 18.47
N GLU A 84 -43.99 -30.64 17.90
CA GLU A 84 -42.69 -30.14 18.38
C GLU A 84 -42.20 -29.00 17.48
N LYS A 85 -41.77 -27.88 18.08
CA LYS A 85 -41.11 -26.80 17.33
C LYS A 85 -39.80 -27.35 16.75
N GLU A 86 -39.54 -27.09 15.47
CA GLU A 86 -38.27 -27.48 14.87
C GLU A 86 -37.11 -26.69 15.51
N PRO A 87 -35.92 -27.31 15.65
CA PRO A 87 -34.73 -26.60 16.13
C PRO A 87 -34.25 -25.57 15.09
N ASP A 88 -34.28 -24.28 15.43
CA ASP A 88 -33.74 -23.22 14.58
C ASP A 88 -32.19 -23.22 14.59
N GLU A 89 -31.57 -22.87 13.45
CA GLU A 89 -30.10 -22.82 13.29
C GLU A 89 -29.42 -21.86 14.28
N GLU A 90 -30.12 -20.80 14.70
CA GLU A 90 -29.65 -19.83 15.69
C GLU A 90 -29.61 -20.42 17.11
N LEU A 91 -30.56 -21.31 17.43
CA LEU A 91 -30.63 -21.99 18.72
C LEU A 91 -29.66 -23.17 18.78
N THR A 92 -29.50 -23.88 17.67
CA THR A 92 -28.65 -25.06 17.63
C THR A 92 -27.19 -24.74 17.34
N HIS A 93 -26.82 -23.50 17.03
CA HIS A 93 -25.43 -23.08 16.75
C HIS A 93 -24.65 -24.06 15.82
N GLY A 94 -25.36 -24.73 14.90
CA GLY A 94 -24.78 -25.77 14.05
C GLY A 94 -24.15 -26.95 14.81
N ILE A 95 -24.71 -27.39 15.95
CA ILE A 95 -24.20 -28.51 16.78
C ILE A 95 -23.86 -29.75 15.96
N PHE A 96 -24.71 -30.10 15.00
CA PHE A 96 -24.56 -31.29 14.16
C PHE A 96 -23.80 -31.07 12.86
N SER A 97 -23.38 -29.83 12.56
CA SER A 97 -22.63 -29.53 11.33
C SER A 97 -21.23 -30.14 11.36
N TRP A 98 -20.81 -30.78 10.27
CA TRP A 98 -19.42 -31.27 10.12
C TRP A 98 -18.51 -30.31 9.35
N SER A 99 -19.00 -29.12 8.99
CA SER A 99 -18.16 -28.06 8.42
C SER A 99 -17.10 -27.55 9.42
N LEU A 100 -15.91 -27.22 8.90
CA LEU A 100 -14.79 -26.75 9.72
C LEU A 100 -15.11 -25.43 10.45
N ASP A 101 -15.75 -24.48 9.76
CA ASP A 101 -16.08 -23.17 10.31
C ASP A 101 -17.03 -23.30 11.50
N LYS A 102 -18.09 -24.12 11.35
CA LYS A 102 -19.01 -24.41 12.46
C LYS A 102 -18.36 -25.21 13.57
N PHE A 103 -17.42 -26.11 13.26
CA PHE A 103 -16.64 -26.79 14.31
C PHE A 103 -15.80 -25.83 15.15
N VAL A 104 -15.13 -24.85 14.51
CA VAL A 104 -14.34 -23.84 15.22
C VAL A 104 -15.23 -22.91 16.02
N GLU A 105 -16.35 -22.46 15.44
CA GLU A 105 -17.36 -21.64 16.12
C GLU A 105 -17.91 -22.34 17.37
N ARG A 106 -18.20 -23.64 17.30
CA ARG A 106 -18.65 -24.42 18.47
C ARG A 106 -17.64 -24.47 19.61
N ARG A 107 -16.34 -24.34 19.33
CA ARG A 107 -15.30 -24.34 20.37
C ARG A 107 -15.18 -23.03 21.13
N THR A 108 -15.72 -21.94 20.60
CA THR A 108 -15.73 -20.64 21.29
C THR A 108 -16.97 -20.49 22.19
N LEU A 109 -17.98 -21.34 22.00
CA LEU A 109 -19.18 -21.38 22.83
C LEU A 109 -18.90 -21.96 24.23
N ARG A 110 -19.72 -21.55 25.20
CA ARG A 110 -19.65 -22.08 26.56
C ARG A 110 -20.21 -23.51 26.60
N ASN A 111 -19.62 -24.39 27.43
CA ASN A 111 -19.94 -25.82 27.49
C ASN A 111 -21.42 -26.18 27.72
N PHE A 112 -22.26 -25.27 28.24
CA PHE A 112 -23.65 -25.53 28.56
C PHE A 112 -24.64 -25.32 27.39
N VAL A 113 -24.23 -24.67 26.30
CA VAL A 113 -25.10 -24.37 25.15
C VAL A 113 -25.68 -25.64 24.51
N PHE A 114 -24.87 -26.70 24.43
CA PHE A 114 -25.30 -28.01 23.93
C PHE A 114 -26.35 -28.68 24.83
N ILE A 115 -26.24 -28.48 26.14
CA ILE A 115 -27.15 -29.07 27.13
C ILE A 115 -28.53 -28.45 27.03
N GLU A 116 -28.62 -27.15 26.74
CA GLU A 116 -29.90 -26.45 26.55
C GLU A 116 -30.67 -26.98 25.33
N VAL A 117 -29.97 -27.26 24.23
CA VAL A 117 -30.56 -27.86 23.03
C VAL A 117 -31.01 -29.29 23.30
N LEU A 118 -30.18 -30.11 23.94
CA LEU A 118 -30.51 -31.51 24.27
C LEU A 118 -31.67 -31.63 25.28
N LYS A 119 -31.87 -30.64 26.16
CA LYS A 119 -32.99 -30.63 27.12
C LYS A 119 -34.31 -30.17 26.50
N LYS A 120 -34.27 -29.41 25.42
CA LYS A 120 -35.45 -28.72 24.85
C LYS A 120 -36.18 -29.53 23.79
N PHE A 121 -35.52 -30.51 23.18
CA PHE A 121 -36.07 -31.33 22.10
C PHE A 121 -36.00 -32.82 22.43
N SER A 122 -36.91 -33.60 21.85
CA SER A 122 -36.90 -35.06 21.98
C SER A 122 -35.71 -35.66 21.22
N GLU A 123 -35.22 -36.81 21.68
CA GLU A 123 -34.13 -37.56 21.02
C GLU A 123 -34.47 -37.86 19.55
N ASN A 124 -35.70 -38.32 19.28
CA ASN A 124 -36.17 -38.61 17.93
C ASN A 124 -36.22 -37.35 17.05
N CYS A 125 -36.58 -36.18 17.59
CA CYS A 125 -36.53 -34.94 16.82
C CYS A 125 -35.09 -34.47 16.56
N LEU A 126 -34.19 -34.66 17.52
CA LEU A 126 -32.77 -34.34 17.35
C LEU A 126 -32.09 -35.25 16.32
N ASP A 127 -32.42 -36.54 16.28
CA ASP A 127 -31.92 -37.47 15.27
C ASP A 127 -32.42 -37.10 13.87
N ASN A 128 -33.70 -36.76 13.73
CA ASN A 128 -34.25 -36.28 12.47
C ASN A 128 -33.63 -34.94 12.05
N TYR A 129 -33.39 -34.04 13.01
CA TYR A 129 -32.72 -32.76 12.75
C TYR A 129 -31.26 -32.96 12.31
N LYS A 130 -30.51 -33.84 13.00
CA LYS A 130 -29.16 -34.22 12.61
C LYS A 130 -29.14 -34.80 11.20
N PHE A 131 -30.03 -35.73 10.90
CA PHE A 131 -30.14 -36.32 9.56
C PHE A 131 -30.41 -35.26 8.47
N ARG A 132 -31.25 -34.25 8.76
CA ARG A 132 -31.47 -33.13 7.84
C ARG A 132 -30.23 -32.24 7.69
N CYS A 133 -29.51 -31.97 8.77
CA CYS A 133 -28.23 -31.26 8.72
C CYS A 133 -27.23 -32.01 7.85
N ASP A 134 -27.09 -33.32 8.06
CA ASP A 134 -26.23 -34.19 7.26
C ASP A 134 -26.64 -34.16 5.77
N LEU A 135 -27.94 -34.23 5.46
CA LEU A 135 -28.45 -34.13 4.08
C LEU A 135 -28.20 -32.75 3.46
N LYS A 136 -28.35 -31.65 4.20
CA LYS A 136 -28.04 -30.29 3.71
C LYS A 136 -26.56 -30.15 3.38
N GLU A 137 -25.68 -30.65 4.24
CA GLU A 137 -24.23 -30.58 4.03
C GLU A 137 -23.77 -31.53 2.93
N LEU A 138 -24.35 -32.72 2.80
CA LEU A 138 -24.15 -33.60 1.65
C LEU A 138 -24.61 -32.94 0.35
N LEU A 139 -25.75 -32.25 0.36
CA LEU A 139 -26.24 -31.55 -0.82
C LEU A 139 -25.26 -30.44 -1.23
N ASN A 140 -24.69 -29.70 -0.28
CA ASN A 140 -23.65 -28.69 -0.54
C ASN A 140 -22.35 -29.32 -1.04
N LEU A 141 -21.90 -30.43 -0.47
CA LEU A 141 -20.74 -31.18 -0.98
C LEU A 141 -20.97 -31.61 -2.43
N VAL A 142 -22.14 -32.18 -2.72
CA VAL A 142 -22.52 -32.59 -4.07
C VAL A 142 -22.50 -31.42 -5.04
N LYS A 143 -22.96 -30.22 -4.64
CA LYS A 143 -22.82 -29.01 -5.47
C LYS A 143 -21.35 -28.73 -5.81
N LEU A 144 -20.48 -28.70 -4.79
CA LEU A 144 -19.05 -28.41 -4.99
C LEU A 144 -18.36 -29.44 -5.89
N VAL A 145 -18.72 -30.72 -5.77
CA VAL A 145 -18.20 -31.77 -6.67
C VAL A 145 -18.66 -31.53 -8.11
N PHE A 146 -19.94 -31.22 -8.34
CA PHE A 146 -20.44 -30.96 -9.69
C PHE A 146 -19.91 -29.63 -10.27
N ASP A 147 -19.78 -28.58 -9.46
CA ASP A 147 -19.16 -27.31 -9.87
C ASP A 147 -17.70 -27.52 -10.30
N GLY A 148 -16.95 -28.38 -9.59
CA GLY A 148 -15.61 -28.81 -9.99
C GLY A 148 -15.60 -29.59 -11.30
N LEU A 149 -16.54 -30.52 -11.50
CA LEU A 149 -16.69 -31.28 -12.75
C LEU A 149 -17.06 -30.40 -13.95
N TYR A 150 -17.87 -29.36 -13.75
CA TYR A 150 -18.17 -28.39 -14.81
C TYR A 150 -16.97 -27.49 -15.12
N SER A 151 -16.18 -27.12 -14.12
CA SER A 151 -14.95 -26.33 -14.32
C SER A 151 -13.97 -27.06 -15.23
N GLU A 152 -13.79 -28.37 -15.06
CA GLU A 152 -12.87 -29.19 -15.88
C GLU A 152 -13.37 -29.41 -17.33
N MET A 153 -14.67 -29.20 -17.59
CA MET A 153 -15.25 -29.22 -18.94
C MET A 153 -15.23 -27.85 -19.65
N SER A 154 -14.86 -26.79 -18.94
CA SER A 154 -14.38 -25.53 -19.53
C SER A 154 -12.85 -25.60 -19.61
N ASP A 155 -12.21 -24.88 -20.54
CA ASP A 155 -10.76 -24.95 -20.85
C ASP A 155 -9.77 -24.65 -19.68
N GLN A 156 -10.24 -24.60 -18.42
CA GLN A 156 -9.43 -24.45 -17.21
C GLN A 156 -9.41 -25.79 -16.44
N SER A 157 -8.32 -26.55 -16.60
CA SER A 157 -8.13 -27.86 -15.98
C SER A 157 -8.02 -27.75 -14.45
N LEU A 158 -9.14 -27.84 -13.75
CA LEU A 158 -9.18 -28.06 -12.32
C LEU A 158 -9.11 -29.57 -12.06
N ASP A 159 -7.92 -30.06 -11.73
CA ASP A 159 -7.60 -31.49 -11.56
C ASP A 159 -8.51 -32.16 -10.50
N ILE A 160 -9.48 -32.96 -10.96
CA ILE A 160 -10.44 -33.72 -10.12
C ILE A 160 -9.72 -34.55 -9.06
N GLU A 161 -8.56 -35.14 -9.39
CA GLU A 161 -7.83 -36.05 -8.52
C GLU A 161 -7.35 -35.31 -7.26
N THR A 162 -6.86 -34.08 -7.42
CA THR A 162 -6.35 -33.27 -6.31
C THR A 162 -7.44 -32.60 -5.49
N HIS A 163 -8.52 -32.16 -6.13
CA HIS A 163 -9.56 -31.38 -5.44
C HIS A 163 -10.74 -32.19 -4.90
N THR A 164 -10.97 -33.41 -5.40
CA THR A 164 -12.10 -34.25 -4.95
C THR A 164 -11.67 -35.62 -4.47
N GLU A 165 -10.85 -36.35 -5.22
CA GLU A 165 -10.51 -37.73 -4.91
C GLU A 165 -9.57 -37.84 -3.71
N LYS A 166 -8.46 -37.10 -3.71
CA LYS A 166 -7.49 -37.09 -2.60
C LYS A 166 -8.12 -36.73 -1.25
N PRO A 167 -8.91 -35.64 -1.12
CA PRO A 167 -9.59 -35.33 0.13
C PRO A 167 -10.54 -36.43 0.61
N ILE A 168 -11.24 -37.12 -0.30
CA ILE A 168 -12.14 -38.25 0.05
C ILE A 168 -11.33 -39.47 0.51
N LEU A 169 -10.22 -39.77 -0.16
CA LEU A 169 -9.33 -40.86 0.24
C LEU A 169 -8.67 -40.56 1.60
N ASP A 170 -8.17 -39.34 1.79
CA ASP A 170 -7.59 -38.88 3.06
C ASP A 170 -8.62 -38.93 4.19
N ALA A 171 -9.86 -38.48 3.95
CA ALA A 171 -10.94 -38.57 4.92
C ALA A 171 -11.27 -40.03 5.27
N ARG A 172 -11.29 -40.94 4.29
CA ARG A 172 -11.47 -42.38 4.53
C ARG A 172 -10.32 -42.98 5.35
N GLU A 173 -9.09 -42.57 5.10
CA GLU A 173 -7.96 -43.00 5.92
C GLU A 173 -8.09 -42.48 7.36
N LEU A 174 -8.43 -41.20 7.54
CA LEU A 174 -8.64 -40.60 8.85
C LEU A 174 -9.76 -41.30 9.64
N LEU A 175 -10.87 -41.65 8.99
CA LEU A 175 -11.96 -42.41 9.61
C LEU A 175 -11.52 -43.82 10.03
N LYS A 176 -10.63 -44.45 9.25
CA LYS A 176 -10.06 -45.77 9.58
C LYS A 176 -9.00 -45.69 10.67
N LYS A 177 -8.35 -44.53 10.91
CA LYS A 177 -7.30 -44.40 11.93
C LYS A 177 -7.78 -44.80 13.32
N GLN A 178 -9.01 -44.44 13.72
CA GLN A 178 -9.53 -44.80 15.04
C GLN A 178 -9.68 -46.32 15.21
N GLN A 179 -10.25 -46.99 14.20
CA GLN A 179 -10.38 -48.45 14.20
C GLN A 179 -9.01 -49.14 14.11
N ASN A 180 -8.07 -48.58 13.35
CA ASN A 180 -6.70 -49.08 13.25
C ASN A 180 -5.98 -48.98 14.60
N ILE A 181 -6.08 -47.85 15.30
CA ILE A 181 -5.50 -47.66 16.64
C ILE A 181 -6.09 -48.66 17.64
N GLU A 182 -7.41 -48.88 17.62
CA GLU A 182 -8.05 -49.84 18.52
C GLU A 182 -7.63 -51.29 18.23
N ASN A 183 -7.54 -51.64 16.95
CA ASN A 183 -7.09 -52.96 16.50
C ASN A 183 -5.61 -53.20 16.83
N GLU A 184 -4.75 -52.20 16.63
CA GLU A 184 -3.35 -52.25 17.05
C GLU A 184 -3.21 -52.34 18.56
N TYR A 185 -4.00 -51.60 19.33
CA TYR A 185 -4.02 -51.72 20.78
C TYR A 185 -4.39 -53.13 21.22
N LYS A 186 -5.43 -53.74 20.63
CA LYS A 186 -5.82 -55.13 20.91
C LYS A 186 -4.71 -56.13 20.55
N LYS A 187 -4.05 -55.96 19.40
CA LYS A 187 -2.90 -56.79 18.99
C LYS A 187 -1.69 -56.61 19.91
N ASN A 188 -1.36 -55.38 20.28
CA ASN A 188 -0.23 -55.09 21.17
C ASN A 188 -0.50 -55.63 22.58
N LYS A 189 -1.74 -55.52 23.07
CA LYS A 189 -2.16 -56.09 24.35
C LYS A 189 -2.06 -57.62 24.35
N SER A 190 -2.48 -58.30 23.28
CA SER A 190 -2.38 -59.76 23.21
C SER A 190 -0.92 -60.22 23.15
N ILE A 191 -0.08 -59.55 22.35
CA ILE A 191 1.37 -59.79 22.28
C ILE A 191 2.02 -59.55 23.64
N PHE A 192 1.70 -58.45 24.31
CA PHE A 192 2.24 -58.13 25.63
C PHE A 192 1.84 -59.19 26.67
N THR A 193 0.58 -59.64 26.64
CA THR A 193 0.09 -60.70 27.52
C THR A 193 0.82 -62.03 27.25
N GLN A 194 1.06 -62.37 25.97
CA GLN A 194 1.83 -63.56 25.59
C GLN A 194 3.29 -63.48 26.09
N LEU A 195 3.94 -62.33 25.91
CA LEU A 195 5.31 -62.10 26.38
C LEU A 195 5.41 -62.15 27.91
N PHE A 196 4.43 -61.58 28.61
CA PHE A 196 4.35 -61.61 30.07
C PHE A 196 4.13 -63.04 30.60
N ASN A 197 3.22 -63.80 29.99
CA ASN A 197 2.98 -65.20 30.35
C ASN A 197 4.19 -66.09 30.03
N ALA A 198 4.87 -65.85 28.90
CA ALA A 198 6.12 -66.53 28.58
C ALA A 198 7.21 -66.25 29.62
N GLN A 199 7.27 -65.02 30.15
CA GLN A 199 8.19 -64.66 31.23
C GLN A 199 7.84 -65.35 32.55
N LEU A 200 6.56 -65.47 32.90
CA LEU A 200 6.10 -66.12 34.14
C LEU A 200 6.41 -67.63 34.17
N LEU A 201 6.47 -68.27 33.00
CA LEU A 201 6.69 -69.72 32.83
C LEU A 201 8.17 -70.11 32.68
N MET A 202 9.10 -69.14 32.71
CA MET A 202 10.54 -69.39 32.50
C MET A 202 11.28 -69.73 33.81
N SER A 203 12.21 -70.70 33.75
CA SER A 203 13.05 -71.06 34.91
C SER A 203 13.99 -69.93 35.32
N GLN A 204 14.31 -69.81 36.63
CA GLN A 204 15.12 -68.72 37.21
C GLN A 204 16.48 -68.47 36.52
N ARG A 205 17.08 -69.48 35.89
CA ARG A 205 18.40 -69.37 35.23
C ARG A 205 18.32 -68.77 33.82
N GLN A 206 17.26 -69.08 33.07
CA GLN A 206 16.96 -68.45 31.76
C GLN A 206 16.40 -67.03 31.91
N HIS A 207 15.85 -66.73 33.10
CA HIS A 207 15.18 -65.48 33.39
C HIS A 207 16.07 -64.24 33.25
N ARG A 208 17.40 -64.30 33.50
CA ARG A 208 18.28 -63.10 33.44
C ARG A 208 18.66 -62.68 32.01
N GLN A 209 19.07 -63.62 31.16
CA GLN A 209 19.44 -63.31 29.76
C GLN A 209 18.20 -63.00 28.90
N SER A 210 17.09 -63.69 29.15
CA SER A 210 15.81 -63.42 28.49
C SER A 210 15.24 -62.03 28.83
N HIS A 211 15.41 -61.55 30.07
CA HIS A 211 14.88 -60.25 30.48
C HIS A 211 15.51 -59.06 29.76
N VAL A 212 16.80 -59.14 29.44
CA VAL A 212 17.50 -58.07 28.70
C VAL A 212 17.00 -58.04 27.25
N ALA A 213 16.91 -59.19 26.59
CA ALA A 213 16.42 -59.31 25.22
C ALA A 213 14.92 -58.97 25.08
N LEU A 214 14.13 -59.27 26.10
CA LEU A 214 12.72 -58.92 26.15
C LEU A 214 12.53 -57.42 26.38
N LYS A 215 13.27 -56.83 27.32
CA LYS A 215 13.25 -55.39 27.59
C LYS A 215 13.61 -54.60 26.33
N THR A 216 14.70 -54.96 25.65
CA THR A 216 15.08 -54.30 24.39
C THR A 216 14.03 -54.52 23.31
N ASN A 217 13.45 -55.70 23.15
CA ASN A 217 12.35 -55.90 22.19
C ASN A 217 11.10 -55.05 22.50
N LEU A 218 10.73 -54.92 23.77
CA LEU A 218 9.61 -54.09 24.20
C LEU A 218 9.91 -52.61 23.96
N GLU A 219 11.10 -52.14 24.32
CA GLU A 219 11.55 -50.77 24.05
C GLU A 219 11.52 -50.47 22.54
N THR A 220 12.04 -51.39 21.72
CA THR A 220 12.07 -51.25 20.26
C THR A 220 10.65 -51.20 19.68
N LYS A 221 9.73 -52.06 20.12
CA LYS A 221 8.33 -52.04 19.67
C LYS A 221 7.55 -50.81 20.14
N ILE A 222 7.84 -50.31 21.34
CA ILE A 222 7.26 -49.06 21.84
C ILE A 222 7.79 -47.88 21.00
N LEU A 223 9.09 -47.88 20.68
CA LEU A 223 9.73 -46.88 19.84
C LEU A 223 9.14 -46.81 18.42
N TYR A 224 8.80 -47.96 17.84
CA TYR A 224 8.16 -48.05 16.51
C TYR A 224 6.63 -48.02 16.56
N SER A 225 6.01 -47.82 17.72
CA SER A 225 4.56 -47.71 17.82
C SER A 225 4.08 -46.31 17.46
N HIS A 226 2.92 -46.22 16.79
CA HIS A 226 2.23 -44.96 16.48
C HIS A 226 1.83 -44.13 17.72
N LEU A 227 2.11 -44.63 18.94
CA LEU A 227 1.96 -43.88 20.19
C LEU A 227 3.07 -42.84 20.35
N TRP A 228 4.23 -42.99 19.68
CA TRP A 228 5.30 -41.99 19.73
C TRP A 228 4.98 -40.78 18.87
N ASP A 229 4.37 -40.96 17.68
CA ASP A 229 4.12 -39.86 16.74
C ASP A 229 3.47 -38.63 17.39
N PRO A 230 2.39 -38.74 18.22
CA PRO A 230 1.76 -37.59 18.86
C PRO A 230 2.65 -36.91 19.90
N ILE A 231 3.45 -37.66 20.65
CA ILE A 231 4.30 -37.11 21.71
C ILE A 231 5.51 -36.43 21.06
N GLU A 232 6.12 -37.04 20.03
CA GLU A 232 7.20 -36.42 19.25
C GLU A 232 6.71 -35.11 18.60
N LYS A 233 5.54 -35.14 17.94
CA LYS A 233 4.94 -33.93 17.35
C LYS A 233 4.68 -32.85 18.40
N ARG A 234 4.28 -33.22 19.62
CA ARG A 234 4.10 -32.25 20.73
C ARG A 234 5.44 -31.61 21.13
N TYR A 235 6.53 -32.38 21.24
CA TYR A 235 7.86 -31.84 21.53
C TYR A 235 8.37 -30.94 20.40
N GLN A 236 8.23 -31.36 19.13
CA GLN A 236 8.59 -30.55 17.97
C GLN A 236 7.85 -29.21 17.98
N LEU A 237 6.53 -29.22 18.18
CA LEU A 237 5.72 -27.99 18.27
C LEU A 237 6.18 -27.08 19.41
N ASN A 238 6.49 -27.64 20.58
CA ASN A 238 6.93 -26.84 21.72
C ASN A 238 8.32 -26.21 21.48
N TRP A 239 9.22 -26.95 20.83
CA TRP A 239 10.51 -26.42 20.40
C TRP A 239 10.37 -25.27 19.41
N TYR A 240 9.54 -25.43 18.37
CA TYR A 240 9.26 -24.36 17.41
C TYR A 240 8.65 -23.13 18.08
N ARG A 241 7.70 -23.30 19.00
CA ARG A 241 7.12 -22.19 19.79
C ARG A 241 8.18 -21.45 20.60
N SER A 242 9.07 -22.20 21.25
CA SER A 242 10.15 -21.61 22.05
C SER A 242 11.13 -20.84 21.19
N LYS A 243 11.48 -21.37 20.02
CA LYS A 243 12.37 -20.70 19.06
C LYS A 243 11.74 -19.43 18.49
N LEU A 244 10.45 -19.48 18.17
CA LEU A 244 9.68 -18.34 17.71
C LEU A 244 9.63 -17.25 18.78
N HIS A 245 9.36 -17.62 20.04
CA HIS A 245 9.33 -16.68 21.16
C HIS A 245 10.69 -16.00 21.38
N GLN A 246 11.80 -16.75 21.34
CA GLN A 246 13.14 -16.16 21.42
C GLN A 246 13.42 -15.17 20.28
N THR A 247 12.97 -15.50 19.07
CA THR A 247 13.13 -14.63 17.89
C THR A 247 12.30 -13.35 18.06
N GLN A 248 11.08 -13.48 18.55
CA GLN A 248 10.21 -12.34 18.85
C GLN A 248 10.83 -11.40 19.89
N LEU A 249 11.32 -11.93 21.02
CA LEU A 249 12.01 -11.11 22.03
C LEU A 249 13.22 -10.36 21.47
N LYS A 250 13.97 -10.98 20.55
CA LYS A 250 15.10 -10.31 19.88
C LYS A 250 14.62 -9.16 18.98
N MET A 251 13.53 -9.35 18.24
CA MET A 251 12.94 -8.31 17.40
C MET A 251 12.37 -7.17 18.24
N ASP A 252 11.65 -7.48 19.32
CA ASP A 252 11.09 -6.49 20.24
C ASP A 252 12.21 -5.64 20.89
N SER A 253 13.31 -6.28 21.29
CA SER A 253 14.49 -5.56 21.80
C SER A 253 15.08 -4.60 20.76
N MET A 254 15.15 -5.02 19.50
CA MET A 254 15.67 -4.20 18.41
C MET A 254 14.72 -3.04 18.07
N GLN A 255 13.41 -3.30 18.09
CA GLN A 255 12.38 -2.28 17.90
C GLN A 255 12.44 -1.23 19.00
N ASN A 256 12.59 -1.64 20.27
CA ASN A 256 12.75 -0.71 21.39
C ASN A 256 14.00 0.16 21.25
N TYR A 257 15.11 -0.43 20.78
CA TYR A 257 16.33 0.32 20.47
C TYR A 257 16.07 1.39 19.38
N PHE A 258 15.42 1.02 18.28
CA PHE A 258 15.08 1.99 17.23
C PHE A 258 14.11 3.07 17.71
N ASN A 259 13.08 2.70 18.48
CA ASN A 259 12.14 3.66 19.05
C ASN A 259 12.83 4.68 19.97
N SER A 260 13.77 4.21 20.80
CA SER A 260 14.56 5.10 21.65
C SER A 260 15.44 6.05 20.83
N SER A 261 16.08 5.54 19.77
CA SER A 261 16.91 6.33 18.86
C SER A 261 16.08 7.37 18.10
N ILE A 262 14.90 6.99 17.60
CA ILE A 262 13.95 7.90 16.96
C ILE A 262 13.50 8.98 17.94
N SER A 263 13.18 8.62 19.18
CA SER A 263 12.76 9.58 20.21
C SER A 263 13.87 10.59 20.53
N THR A 264 15.12 10.14 20.59
CA THR A 264 16.26 11.06 20.77
C THR A 264 16.46 11.99 19.57
N LEU A 265 16.31 11.49 18.34
CA LEU A 265 16.39 12.32 17.14
C LEU A 265 15.27 13.35 17.09
N ILE A 266 14.03 12.97 17.44
CA ILE A 266 12.91 13.90 17.52
C ILE A 266 13.22 15.01 18.52
N SER A 267 13.71 14.69 19.73
CA SER A 267 14.11 15.70 20.71
C SER A 267 15.15 16.66 20.16
N GLN A 268 16.19 16.14 19.50
CA GLN A 268 17.24 16.96 18.87
C GLN A 268 16.69 17.88 17.79
N THR A 269 15.80 17.39 16.93
CA THR A 269 15.17 18.23 15.89
C THR A 269 14.31 19.35 16.48
N VAL A 270 13.61 19.09 17.59
CA VAL A 270 12.83 20.12 18.29
C VAL A 270 13.75 21.19 18.87
N ASP A 271 14.86 20.78 19.48
CA ASP A 271 15.86 21.70 20.04
C ASP A 271 16.55 22.53 18.94
N GLU A 272 16.88 21.92 17.80
CA GLU A 272 17.40 22.64 16.63
C GLU A 272 16.39 23.63 16.07
N GLN A 273 15.12 23.24 15.94
CA GLN A 273 14.06 24.13 15.48
C GLN A 273 13.88 25.33 16.44
N ARG A 274 13.95 25.08 17.75
CA ARG A 274 13.89 26.14 18.77
C ARG A 274 15.09 27.08 18.67
N CYS A 275 16.30 26.54 18.52
CA CYS A 275 17.51 27.34 18.33
C CYS A 275 17.43 28.20 17.07
N SER A 276 17.02 27.60 15.95
CA SER A 276 16.81 28.28 14.67
C SER A 276 15.78 29.41 14.79
N SER A 277 14.63 29.17 15.43
CA SER A 277 13.63 30.21 15.68
C SER A 277 14.20 31.35 16.52
N SER A 278 14.93 31.04 17.59
CA SER A 278 15.55 32.05 18.45
C SER A 278 16.62 32.87 17.71
N CYS A 279 17.41 32.24 16.83
CA CYS A 279 18.37 32.93 15.98
C CYS A 279 17.66 33.86 14.99
N MET A 280 16.58 33.41 14.37
CA MET A 280 15.78 34.24 13.47
C MET A 280 15.19 35.44 14.20
N ASP A 281 14.62 35.27 15.39
CA ASP A 281 14.11 36.36 16.21
C ASP A 281 15.21 37.37 16.57
N PHE A 282 16.41 36.89 16.90
CA PHE A 282 17.57 37.75 17.11
C PHE A 282 17.93 38.55 15.84
N PHE A 283 17.98 37.91 14.68
CA PHE A 283 18.28 38.61 13.43
C PHE A 283 17.20 39.64 13.06
N TYR A 284 15.93 39.32 13.24
CA TYR A 284 14.83 40.27 13.00
C TYR A 284 14.91 41.47 13.94
N THR A 285 15.07 41.22 15.24
CA THR A 285 15.18 42.31 16.22
C THR A 285 16.43 43.17 16.00
N MET A 286 17.54 42.57 15.59
CA MET A 286 18.76 43.31 15.25
C MET A 286 18.60 44.13 13.97
N ASN A 287 17.98 43.56 12.93
CA ASN A 287 17.67 44.29 11.70
C ASN A 287 16.75 45.49 11.97
N ASP A 288 15.75 45.33 12.82
CA ASP A 288 14.87 46.44 13.18
C ASP A 288 15.60 47.53 13.98
N LYS A 289 16.53 47.15 14.88
CA LYS A 289 17.40 48.13 15.56
C LYS A 289 18.29 48.88 14.57
N LEU A 290 18.85 48.19 13.58
CA LEU A 290 19.67 48.82 12.53
C LEU A 290 18.85 49.76 11.65
N LYS A 291 17.65 49.33 11.22
CA LYS A 291 16.71 50.19 10.48
C LYS A 291 16.37 51.46 11.26
N ARG A 292 16.04 51.34 12.55
CA ARG A 292 15.79 52.50 13.42
C ARG A 292 17.01 53.40 13.51
N LYS A 293 18.21 52.85 13.70
CA LYS A 293 19.45 53.64 13.72
C LYS A 293 19.67 54.42 12.41
N ILE A 294 19.49 53.76 11.26
CA ILE A 294 19.60 54.41 9.94
C ILE A 294 18.61 55.56 9.84
N GLN A 295 17.33 55.33 10.17
CA GLN A 295 16.30 56.38 10.15
C GLN A 295 16.65 57.55 11.07
N THR A 296 17.14 57.28 12.29
CA THR A 296 17.55 58.36 13.20
C THR A 296 18.76 59.13 12.70
N MET A 297 19.71 58.47 12.03
CA MET A 297 20.87 59.13 11.45
C MET A 297 20.45 60.00 10.25
N GLN A 298 19.57 59.47 9.41
CA GLN A 298 19.06 60.18 8.24
C GLN A 298 18.28 61.43 8.66
N ALA A 299 17.37 61.31 9.64
CA ALA A 299 16.66 62.47 10.18
C ALA A 299 17.58 63.54 10.77
N ARG A 300 18.69 63.15 11.44
CA ARG A 300 19.70 64.10 11.92
C ARG A 300 20.45 64.76 10.77
N TYR A 301 20.84 63.99 9.77
CA TYR A 301 21.54 64.50 8.60
C TYR A 301 20.67 65.50 7.82
N ASP A 302 19.39 65.18 7.62
CA ASP A 302 18.43 66.06 6.96
C ASP A 302 18.25 67.38 7.75
N ALA A 303 18.14 67.30 9.09
CA ALA A 303 18.05 68.50 9.94
C ALA A 303 19.33 69.36 9.90
N ASP A 304 20.52 68.74 9.95
CA ASP A 304 21.79 69.45 9.84
C ASP A 304 21.97 70.08 8.46
N TYR A 305 21.54 69.38 7.40
CA TYR A 305 21.55 69.87 6.03
C TYR A 305 20.64 71.09 5.87
N GLU A 306 19.38 71.00 6.32
CA GLU A 306 18.44 72.13 6.31
C GLU A 306 19.01 73.32 7.09
N ALA A 307 19.63 73.10 8.24
CA ALA A 307 20.26 74.16 9.02
C ALA A 307 21.44 74.82 8.29
N ALA A 308 22.27 74.03 7.60
CA ALA A 308 23.39 74.53 6.81
C ALA A 308 22.90 75.30 5.56
N GLU A 309 21.89 74.79 4.87
CA GLU A 309 21.27 75.44 3.72
C GLU A 309 20.62 76.77 4.11
N ASN A 310 19.89 76.81 5.23
CA ASN A 310 19.33 78.04 5.78
C ASN A 310 20.41 79.08 6.08
N LYS A 311 21.54 78.68 6.69
CA LYS A 311 22.69 79.57 6.93
C LYS A 311 23.29 80.08 5.61
N ALA A 312 23.45 79.21 4.62
CA ALA A 312 23.97 79.59 3.31
C ALA A 312 23.04 80.58 2.61
N ASN A 313 21.73 80.36 2.67
CA ASN A 313 20.72 81.26 2.11
C ASN A 313 20.73 82.64 2.79
N ILE A 314 20.82 82.68 4.13
CA ILE A 314 20.98 83.94 4.88
C ILE A 314 22.25 84.68 4.44
N LYS A 315 23.39 83.99 4.33
CA LYS A 315 24.64 84.61 3.86
C LYS A 315 24.56 85.09 2.42
N ARG A 316 23.92 84.33 1.52
CA ARG A 316 23.65 84.77 0.13
C ARG A 316 22.82 86.04 0.10
N MET A 317 21.75 86.13 0.89
CA MET A 317 20.95 87.35 1.03
C MET A 317 21.77 88.53 1.56
N GLN A 318 22.64 88.31 2.55
CA GLN A 318 23.52 89.37 3.08
C GLN A 318 24.52 89.85 2.03
N ILE A 319 25.13 88.94 1.27
CA ILE A 319 26.04 89.29 0.17
C ILE A 319 25.30 90.11 -0.89
N GLU A 320 24.07 89.72 -1.25
CA GLU A 320 23.30 90.46 -2.24
C GLU A 320 22.95 91.87 -1.75
N LYS A 321 22.56 92.02 -0.47
CA LYS A 321 22.39 93.34 0.16
C LYS A 321 23.66 94.18 0.13
N LEU A 322 24.83 93.60 0.38
CA LEU A 322 26.10 94.31 0.32
C LEU A 322 26.46 94.74 -1.11
N LYS A 323 26.17 93.90 -2.11
CA LYS A 323 26.32 94.29 -3.52
C LYS A 323 25.40 95.44 -3.89
N ASP A 324 24.15 95.42 -3.46
CA ASP A 324 23.20 96.51 -3.71
C ASP A 324 23.67 97.81 -3.04
N GLN A 325 24.15 97.73 -1.79
CA GLN A 325 24.77 98.87 -1.11
C GLN A 325 26.01 99.39 -1.84
N GLN A 326 26.87 98.50 -2.32
CA GLN A 326 28.05 98.88 -3.09
C GLN A 326 27.65 99.58 -4.40
N ARG A 327 26.66 99.05 -5.14
CA ARG A 327 26.13 99.68 -6.35
C ARG A 327 25.59 101.08 -6.05
N TYR A 328 24.77 101.21 -5.00
CA TYR A 328 24.25 102.51 -4.56
C TYR A 328 25.37 103.50 -4.23
N GLN A 329 26.40 103.07 -3.49
CA GLN A 329 27.55 103.92 -3.18
C GLN A 329 28.36 104.30 -4.42
N GLN A 330 28.53 103.39 -5.38
CA GLN A 330 29.19 103.69 -6.66
C GLN A 330 28.40 104.72 -7.46
N GLU A 331 27.08 104.61 -7.52
CA GLU A 331 26.20 105.61 -8.16
C GLU A 331 26.33 106.98 -7.47
N GLN A 332 26.36 107.02 -6.13
CA GLN A 332 26.59 108.26 -5.37
C GLN A 332 27.97 108.87 -5.66
N ILE A 333 29.02 108.06 -5.73
CA ILE A 333 30.37 108.52 -6.06
C ILE A 333 30.38 109.12 -7.48
N LEU A 334 29.72 108.49 -8.45
CA LEU A 334 29.61 109.04 -9.82
C LEU A 334 28.90 110.39 -9.82
N LEU A 335 27.77 110.52 -9.11
CA LEU A 335 27.06 111.79 -8.96
C LEU A 335 27.95 112.88 -8.33
N PHE A 336 28.71 112.55 -7.28
CA PHE A 336 29.65 113.49 -6.68
C PHE A 336 30.79 113.88 -7.63
N HIS A 337 31.30 112.97 -8.47
CA HIS A 337 32.30 113.31 -9.48
C HIS A 337 31.74 114.26 -10.53
N GLU A 338 30.52 113.99 -11.03
CA GLU A 338 29.81 114.89 -11.96
C GLU A 338 29.59 116.28 -11.33
N GLU A 339 29.25 116.34 -10.05
CA GLU A 339 29.07 117.60 -9.32
C GLU A 339 30.39 118.37 -9.12
N ILE A 340 31.49 117.67 -8.80
CA ILE A 340 32.83 118.25 -8.69
C ILE A 340 33.31 118.76 -10.05
N GLU A 341 33.08 118.02 -11.14
CA GLU A 341 33.42 118.48 -12.49
C GLU A 341 32.60 119.70 -12.89
N ALA A 342 31.29 119.72 -12.60
CA ALA A 342 30.46 120.90 -12.81
C ALA A 342 30.95 122.11 -12.01
N MET A 343 31.38 121.91 -10.76
CA MET A 343 31.99 122.94 -9.93
C MET A 343 33.34 123.42 -10.48
N ARG A 344 34.23 122.52 -10.91
CA ARG A 344 35.51 122.88 -11.57
C ARG A 344 35.29 123.68 -12.85
N ILE A 345 34.30 123.30 -13.67
CA ILE A 345 33.94 124.05 -14.89
C ILE A 345 33.43 125.46 -14.52
N ARG A 346 32.66 125.60 -13.43
CA ARG A 346 32.24 126.92 -12.92
C ARG A 346 33.43 127.75 -12.44
N GLU A 347 34.39 127.14 -11.73
CA GLU A 347 35.60 127.81 -11.26
C GLU A 347 36.52 128.24 -12.41
N LEU A 348 36.75 127.38 -13.41
CA LEU A 348 37.52 127.71 -14.61
C LEU A 348 36.87 128.86 -15.39
N LYS A 349 35.53 128.86 -15.55
CA LYS A 349 34.81 129.99 -16.16
C LYS A 349 34.91 131.27 -15.33
N ALA A 350 35.02 131.17 -14.01
CA ALA A 350 35.24 132.33 -13.14
C ALA A 350 36.68 132.84 -13.22
N GLN A 351 37.67 131.96 -13.38
CA GLN A 351 39.08 132.33 -13.62
C GLN A 351 39.28 132.96 -15.00
N GLU A 352 38.71 132.39 -16.07
CA GLU A 352 38.74 133.00 -17.41
C GLU A 352 38.08 134.39 -17.45
N LYS A 353 37.02 134.61 -16.66
CA LYS A 353 36.43 135.96 -16.52
C LYS A 353 37.40 136.93 -15.84
N LYS A 354 38.09 136.50 -14.78
CA LYS A 354 39.11 137.32 -14.11
C LYS A 354 40.30 137.62 -15.03
N GLU A 355 40.78 136.64 -15.78
CA GLU A 355 41.87 136.84 -16.76
C GLU A 355 41.44 137.74 -17.94
N ARG A 356 40.19 137.66 -18.40
CA ARG A 356 39.65 138.61 -19.40
C ARG A 356 39.54 140.03 -18.84
N GLU A 357 39.11 140.18 -17.59
CA GLU A 357 39.07 141.49 -16.91
C GLU A 357 40.48 142.06 -16.69
N GLU A 358 41.50 141.23 -16.45
CA GLU A 358 42.90 141.65 -16.35
C GLU A 358 43.53 141.97 -17.72
N ALA A 359 43.19 141.23 -18.77
CA ALA A 359 43.61 141.52 -20.15
C ALA A 359 42.95 142.78 -20.74
N GLU A 360 41.70 143.09 -20.37
CA GLU A 360 41.06 144.37 -20.71
C GLU A 360 41.70 145.55 -19.95
N LYS A 361 42.09 145.37 -18.68
CA LYS A 361 42.84 146.39 -17.92
C LYS A 361 44.22 146.68 -18.52
N LEU A 362 44.92 145.67 -19.06
CA LEU A 362 46.22 145.83 -19.72
C LEU A 362 46.14 146.49 -21.12
N LYS A 363 45.02 146.32 -21.85
CA LYS A 363 44.80 147.01 -23.13
C LYS A 363 44.40 148.48 -22.97
N VAL A 364 43.77 148.86 -21.86
CA VAL A 364 43.43 150.26 -21.56
C VAL A 364 44.66 151.06 -21.11
N SER A 365 45.71 150.42 -20.56
CA SER A 365 46.94 151.11 -20.13
C SER A 365 47.97 151.40 -21.22
N LEU A 366 47.88 150.80 -22.42
CA LEU A 366 48.84 151.02 -23.52
C LEU A 366 48.47 152.17 -24.47
N ASN A 367 47.21 152.64 -24.45
CA ASN A 367 46.75 153.76 -25.29
C ASN A 367 46.83 155.13 -24.57
N ALA A 368 47.51 155.22 -23.42
CA ALA A 368 47.56 156.44 -22.59
C ALA A 368 48.98 157.04 -22.42
N ILE A 369 50.00 156.58 -23.17
CA ILE A 369 51.39 157.08 -23.06
C ILE A 369 51.93 157.67 -24.39
N GLU A 370 51.08 157.88 -25.41
CA GLU A 370 51.47 158.65 -26.61
C GLU A 370 51.24 160.17 -26.50
N ASP A 371 50.77 160.69 -25.36
CA ASP A 371 50.62 162.13 -25.13
C ASP A 371 51.25 162.56 -23.80
N LYS A 372 52.60 162.68 -23.80
CA LYS A 372 53.37 163.74 -23.10
C LYS A 372 54.89 163.57 -23.26
N THR A 373 55.48 164.60 -23.90
CA THR A 373 56.84 165.15 -23.77
C THR A 373 58.01 164.30 -24.31
N LEU A 374 58.59 164.70 -25.45
CA LEU A 374 59.65 165.73 -25.64
C LEU A 374 61.06 165.18 -25.43
#